data_AF-A0AAU4NIT7-F1
#
_entry.id   AF-A0AAU4NIT7-F1
#
_cell.length_a   1.000
_cell.length_b   1.000
_cell.length_c   1.000
_cell.angle_alpha   90.00
_cell.angle_beta   90.00
_cell.angle_gamma   90.00
#
_symmetry.space_group_name_H-M   'P 1'
#
loop_
_entity.id
_entity.type
_entity.pdbx_description
1 polymer ?
#
loop_
_entity_poly.entity_id
_entity_poly.type
_entity_poly.pdbx_seq_one_letter_code
_entity_poly.pdbx_strand_id
1 'polypeptide(L)' 'MAQGRYNCAVLDDLRPGMESGAVTGDPVELMLAGYNAGPGAVQQFGGIPPYVETQNYVTTITAAAGDYDLAR' A
#
# COMPACT_ATOMS: atom_id res chain seq x y z
N MET A 1 18.06 5.23 -7.61
CA MET A 1 16.90 4.55 -8.26
C MET A 1 16.64 3.17 -7.63
N ALA A 2 16.59 3.07 -6.29
CA ALA A 2 16.36 1.79 -5.59
C ALA A 2 14.94 1.68 -5.02
N GLN A 3 14.37 2.80 -4.53
CA GLN A 3 13.04 2.80 -3.88
C GLN A 3 11.88 2.48 -4.84
N GLY A 4 11.93 2.97 -6.09
CA GLY A 4 10.86 2.70 -7.06
C GLY A 4 10.71 1.22 -7.45
N ARG A 5 11.82 0.46 -7.49
CA ARG A 5 11.78 -0.97 -7.83
C ARG A 5 11.15 -1.81 -6.73
N TYR A 6 11.38 -1.44 -5.48
CA TYR A 6 10.80 -2.12 -4.34
C TYR A 6 9.28 -1.91 -4.27
N ASN A 7 8.81 -0.69 -4.54
CA ASN A 7 7.37 -0.41 -4.61
C ASN A 7 6.67 -1.19 -5.73
N CYS A 8 7.30 -1.30 -6.91
CA CYS A 8 6.79 -2.16 -7.99
C CYS A 8 6.69 -3.62 -7.56
N ALA A 9 7.72 -4.15 -6.87
CA ALA A 9 7.71 -5.53 -6.39
C ALA A 9 6.60 -5.79 -5.36
N VAL A 10 6.36 -4.85 -4.44
CA VAL A 10 5.26 -4.95 -3.48
C VAL A 10 3.91 -5.02 -4.19
N LEU A 11 3.69 -4.18 -5.22
CA LEU A 11 2.45 -4.23 -6.01
C LEU A 11 2.31 -5.52 -6.82
N ASP A 12 3.41 -6.03 -7.39
CA ASP A 12 3.42 -7.29 -8.12
C ASP A 12 2.99 -8.47 -7.23
N ASP A 13 3.39 -8.47 -5.96
CA ASP A 13 3.00 -9.49 -4.98
C ASP A 13 1.52 -9.39 -4.57
N LEU A 14 0.91 -8.21 -4.64
CA LEU A 14 -0.49 -7.99 -4.25
C LEU A 14 -1.48 -8.18 -5.39
N ARG A 15 -1.05 -7.97 -6.64
CA ARG A 15 -1.89 -8.00 -7.84
C ARG A 15 -2.79 -9.25 -7.95
N PRO A 16 -2.31 -10.49 -7.73
CA PRO A 16 -3.18 -11.66 -7.81
C PRO A 16 -4.32 -11.64 -6.78
N GLY A 17 -4.05 -11.11 -5.58
CA GLY A 17 -5.07 -10.91 -4.54
C GLY A 17 -6.11 -9.87 -4.95
N MET A 18 -5.67 -8.80 -5.61
CA MET A 18 -6.57 -7.75 -6.11
C MET A 18 -7.43 -8.24 -7.28
N GLU A 19 -6.84 -9.00 -8.21
CA GLU A 19 -7.54 -9.58 -9.37
C GLU A 19 -8.59 -10.61 -8.95
N SER A 20 -8.32 -11.39 -7.91
CA SER A 20 -9.27 -12.36 -7.36
C SER A 20 -10.31 -11.73 -6.42
N GLY A 21 -10.15 -10.46 -6.05
CA GLY A 21 -10.98 -9.80 -5.03
C GLY A 21 -10.69 -10.24 -3.59
N ALA A 22 -9.65 -11.06 -3.37
CA ALA A 22 -9.21 -11.47 -2.03
C ALA A 22 -8.52 -10.32 -1.27
N VAL A 23 -7.94 -9.35 -1.99
CA VAL A 23 -7.38 -8.11 -1.44
C VAL A 23 -8.17 -6.94 -2.03
N THR A 24 -8.64 -6.04 -1.17
CA THR A 24 -9.45 -4.88 -1.57
C THR A 24 -8.88 -3.59 -0.97
N GLY A 25 -8.95 -2.50 -1.72
CA GLY A 25 -8.42 -1.20 -1.32
C GLY A 25 -7.87 -0.42 -2.51
N ASP A 26 -7.51 0.84 -2.27
CA ASP A 26 -6.81 1.65 -3.27
C ASP A 26 -5.39 1.09 -3.52
N PRO A 27 -4.95 0.96 -4.79
CA PRO A 27 -3.63 0.39 -5.10
C PRO A 27 -2.46 1.12 -4.42
N VAL A 28 -2.54 2.44 -4.27
CA VAL A 28 -1.49 3.24 -3.62
C VAL A 28 -1.49 2.97 -2.12
N GLU A 29 -2.65 2.92 -1.49
CA GLU A 29 -2.77 2.56 -0.07
C GLU A 29 -2.27 1.15 0.23
N LEU A 30 -2.62 0.17 -0.62
CA LEU A 30 -2.18 -1.21 -0.50
C LEU A 30 -0.67 -1.36 -0.70
N MET A 31 -0.09 -0.61 -1.64
CA MET A 31 1.37 -0.54 -1.82
C MET A 31 2.05 0.03 -0.58
N LEU A 32 1.54 1.13 0.00
CA LEU A 32 2.10 1.73 1.21
C LEU A 32 1.98 0.81 2.42
N ALA A 33 0.84 0.12 2.55
CA ALA A 33 0.64 -0.89 3.58
C ALA A 33 1.61 -2.07 3.40
N GLY A 34 1.79 -2.56 2.17
CA GLY A 34 2.74 -3.63 1.85
C GLY A 34 4.20 -3.22 2.04
N TYR A 35 4.53 -1.94 1.82
CA TYR A 35 5.86 -1.40 2.08
C TYR A 35 6.18 -1.38 3.58
N ASN A 36 5.22 -0.96 4.43
CA ASN A 36 5.43 -0.86 5.88
C ASN A 36 5.28 -2.22 6.60
N ALA A 37 4.23 -2.98 6.30
CA ALA A 37 3.88 -4.23 7.00
C ALA A 37 4.28 -5.51 6.25
N GLY A 38 4.71 -5.39 5.00
CA GLY A 38 4.96 -6.52 4.10
C GLY A 38 3.70 -6.95 3.31
N PRO A 39 3.85 -7.42 2.05
CA PRO A 39 2.72 -7.82 1.22
C PRO A 39 1.97 -9.04 1.79
N GLY A 40 2.65 -9.94 2.51
CA GLY A 40 2.02 -11.09 3.15
C GLY A 40 0.99 -10.70 4.22
N ALA A 41 1.23 -9.61 4.96
CA ALA A 41 0.24 -9.09 5.92
C ALA A 41 -0.99 -8.54 5.21
N VAL A 42 -0.79 -7.78 4.12
CA VAL A 42 -1.89 -7.26 3.31
C VAL A 42 -2.74 -8.39 2.72
N GLN A 43 -2.09 -9.45 2.22
CA GLN A 43 -2.79 -10.65 1.73
C GLN A 43 -3.56 -11.37 2.86
N GLN A 44 -2.95 -11.52 4.04
CA GLN A 44 -3.59 -12.18 5.19
C GLN A 44 -4.85 -11.45 5.67
N PHE A 45 -4.84 -10.12 5.66
CA PHE A 45 -5.96 -9.30 6.12
C PHE A 45 -6.90 -8.85 4.99
N GLY A 46 -6.57 -9.13 3.73
CA GLY A 46 -7.37 -8.73 2.56
C GLY A 46 -7.42 -7.21 2.32
N GLY A 47 -6.45 -6.46 2.86
CA GLY A 47 -6.44 -5.00 2.86
C GLY A 47 -5.40 -4.45 3.83
N ILE A 48 -5.57 -3.19 4.27
CA ILE A 48 -4.67 -2.58 5.26
C ILE A 48 -4.77 -3.36 6.59
N PRO A 49 -3.66 -3.91 7.12
CA PRO A 49 -3.71 -4.68 8.36
C PRO A 49 -4.07 -3.79 9.57
N PRO A 50 -4.62 -4.36 10.65
CA PRO A 50 -5.01 -3.62 11.87
C PRO A 50 -3.79 -3.26 12.74
N TYR A 51 -2.70 -2.83 12.10
CA TYR A 51 -1.49 -2.35 12.76
C TYR A 51 -1.53 -0.83 12.79
N VAL A 52 -1.53 -0.27 14.00
CA VAL A 52 -1.62 1.19 14.21
C VAL A 52 -0.54 1.93 13.44
N GLU A 53 0.69 1.40 13.43
CA GLU A 53 1.80 1.96 12.67
C GLU A 53 1.48 2.02 11.17
N THR A 54 0.98 0.93 10.59
CA THR A 54 0.68 0.83 9.16
C THR A 54 -0.46 1.76 8.75
N GLN A 55 -1.53 1.82 9.55
CA GLN A 55 -2.66 2.72 9.29
C GLN A 55 -2.21 4.19 9.33
N ASN A 56 -1.39 4.55 10.32
CA ASN A 56 -0.83 5.90 10.43
C ASN A 56 0.11 6.22 9.27
N TYR A 57 0.95 5.25 8.86
CA TYR A 57 1.86 5.40 7.74
C TYR A 57 1.11 5.66 6.44
N VAL A 58 0.10 4.84 6.12
CA VAL A 58 -0.74 5.02 4.93
C VAL A 58 -1.39 6.40 4.94
N THR A 59 -2.07 6.77 6.05
CA THR A 59 -2.79 8.04 6.18
C THR A 59 -1.87 9.25 6.02
N THR A 60 -0.67 9.21 6.61
CA THR A 60 0.28 10.32 6.56
C THR A 60 0.80 10.56 5.14
N ILE A 61 1.13 9.48 4.42
CA ILE A 61 1.70 9.58 3.08
C ILE A 61 0.64 9.94 2.04
N THR A 62 -0.58 9.40 2.14
CA THR A 62 -1.66 9.76 1.20
C THR A 62 -2.11 11.20 1.38
N ALA A 63 -2.17 11.70 2.62
CA ALA A 63 -2.44 13.12 2.89
C ALA A 63 -1.36 14.02 2.26
N ALA A 64 -0.08 13.69 2.46
CA ALA A 64 1.01 14.43 1.84
C ALA A 64 0.98 14.36 0.30
N ALA A 65 0.66 13.21 -0.28
CA ALA A 65 0.55 13.06 -1.74
C ALA A 65 -0.56 13.95 -2.33
N GLY A 66 -1.71 14.05 -1.66
CA GLY A 66 -2.78 14.98 -2.05
C GLY A 66 -2.34 16.45 -2.00
N ASP A 67 -1.55 16.82 -0.99
CA ASP A 67 -0.97 18.17 -0.89
C ASP A 67 0.02 18.45 -2.04
N TYR A 68 0.79 17.46 -2.48
CA TYR A 68 1.70 17.59 -3.62
C TYR A 68 0.96 17.69 -4.97
N ASP A 69 -0.18 17.01 -5.12
CA ASP A 69 -1.00 17.10 -6.34
C ASP A 69 -1.73 18.46 -6.47
N LEU A 70 -2.09 19.10 -5.35
CA LEU A 70 -2.64 20.46 -5.33
C LEU A 70 -1.58 21.57 -5.52
N ALA A 71 -0.31 21.25 -5.27
CA ALA A 71 0.82 22.16 -5.45
C ALA A 71 1.42 22.15 -6.87
N ARG A 72 0.81 21.41 -7.80
CA ARG A 72 1.26 21.24 -9.19
C ARG A 72 0.28 21.84 -10.19
#